data_AF-A0A1V2P410-F1
#
_entry.id   AF-A0A1V2P410-F1
#
_cell.length_a   1.000
_cell.length_b   1.000
_cell.length_c   1.000
_cell.angle_alpha   90.00
_cell.angle_beta   90.00
_cell.angle_gamma   90.00
#
_symmetry.space_group_name_H-M   'P 1'
#
loop_
_entity.id
_entity.type
_entity.pdbx_description
1 polymer ?
#
loop_
_entity_poly.entity_id
_entity_poly.type
_entity_poly.pdbx_seq_one_letter_code
_entity_poly.pdbx_strand_id
1 'polypeptide(L)'
;MSRQAFDELCSGGVTEEFITAVETSQCSGRKLLLRGLADFCAEHPSAVGPLTSTDSLWDIVAAAERRDPAVVRDLLTHPTAGVWLSRILRRLNGKVTDSIPVWSELGYLHSLVAVMAIRTGVHCHIKLPVVHGVVTLPTVGYIELPTVFPTGFVDLRHSTTGFVVSTGQAETVTPDSPYFFPVRRHTTQSRGLRLSVEINDCDPYRELSGPVEPQRMDAVRVAEWRKLLDEAFDLLTLWHPDYAYELSVGLRMVTPLPGDGSIRGASSSVAIGCVAVSQKPSATLVAETLVHEFQHSKLNGLLGLFDLGQRDGLYAPWRDDPRPLSGLLHGVLAFLCVAEFWQVQRDLLPDQQAGQAHFTFALHRHQVGEAIASLSDEPALTPLGRRLLESMRTRFALVAQQPVAPDVADAVAKVTDDHRAAWRSRHLRPDPDDVARLANAWLAGVPRPITPASRVVADTRPSTRSSRMDLVELRVSAPATFAEVMAHATLTPGDTAYLAGDYAAATTMYMAQLRNAPEDTTSWVGLGLSLKARGLSAAEAILTTPETVIAVSNKVLSVVGTVPDPIELADWVGAGR
;
A
#
# COMPACT_ATOMS: atom_id res chain seq x y z
N MET A 1 -5.80 -10.44 -24.12
CA MET A 1 -6.79 -10.68 -23.06
C MET A 1 -8.14 -10.14 -23.52
N SER A 2 -9.25 -10.79 -23.21
CA SER A 2 -10.57 -10.43 -23.76
C SER A 2 -11.09 -9.13 -23.11
N ARG A 3 -11.83 -8.34 -23.89
CA ARG A 3 -12.65 -7.20 -23.42
C ARG A 3 -13.50 -7.55 -22.19
N GLN A 4 -13.93 -8.81 -22.10
CA GLN A 4 -14.69 -9.39 -21.00
C GLN A 4 -13.98 -9.24 -19.64
N ALA A 5 -12.67 -9.52 -19.54
CA ALA A 5 -11.96 -9.40 -18.25
C ALA A 5 -11.88 -7.95 -17.75
N PHE A 6 -11.84 -6.98 -18.67
CA PHE A 6 -11.93 -5.57 -18.31
C PHE A 6 -13.34 -5.18 -17.84
N ASP A 7 -14.37 -5.71 -18.52
CA ASP A 7 -15.77 -5.47 -18.16
C ASP A 7 -16.11 -6.10 -16.79
N GLU A 8 -15.53 -7.26 -16.46
CA GLU A 8 -15.64 -7.89 -15.15
C GLU A 8 -15.05 -7.03 -14.03
N LEU A 9 -13.85 -6.45 -14.21
CA LEU A 9 -13.31 -5.47 -13.26
C LEU A 9 -14.29 -4.31 -13.03
N CYS A 10 -14.82 -3.75 -14.12
CA CYS A 10 -15.75 -2.64 -14.03
C CYS A 10 -16.99 -3.06 -13.21
N SER A 11 -17.55 -4.24 -13.48
CA SER A 11 -18.72 -4.76 -12.77
C SER A 11 -18.50 -5.03 -11.29
N GLY A 12 -17.25 -5.12 -10.84
CA GLY A 12 -16.88 -5.32 -9.44
C GLY A 12 -16.56 -6.76 -9.07
N GLY A 13 -16.93 -7.76 -9.89
CA GLY A 13 -16.62 -9.17 -9.63
C GLY A 13 -15.27 -9.64 -10.20
N VAL A 14 -14.78 -10.79 -9.71
CA VAL A 14 -13.70 -11.58 -10.31
C VAL A 14 -14.27 -12.95 -10.65
N THR A 15 -14.07 -13.42 -11.87
CA THR A 15 -14.36 -14.82 -12.26
C THR A 15 -13.08 -15.65 -12.30
N GLU A 16 -13.21 -16.97 -12.34
CA GLU A 16 -12.07 -17.87 -12.63
C GLU A 16 -11.41 -17.56 -13.98
N GLU A 17 -12.18 -17.08 -14.97
CA GLU A 17 -11.67 -16.67 -16.28
C GLU A 17 -10.76 -15.43 -16.15
N PHE A 18 -11.15 -14.45 -15.34
CA PHE A 18 -10.32 -13.29 -15.03
C PHE A 18 -8.99 -13.69 -14.39
N ILE A 19 -9.02 -14.53 -13.35
CA ILE A 19 -7.81 -15.01 -12.67
C ILE A 19 -6.91 -15.75 -13.65
N THR A 20 -7.46 -16.67 -14.43
CA THR A 20 -6.72 -17.43 -15.45
C THR A 20 -6.04 -16.51 -16.46
N ALA A 21 -6.73 -15.43 -16.87
CA ALA A 21 -6.21 -14.47 -17.81
C ALA A 21 -5.05 -13.65 -17.23
N VAL A 22 -5.16 -13.22 -15.97
CA VAL A 22 -4.09 -12.54 -15.23
C VAL A 22 -2.88 -13.47 -15.02
N GLU A 23 -3.10 -14.71 -14.60
CA GLU A 23 -2.04 -15.71 -14.41
C GLU A 23 -1.31 -16.02 -15.72
N THR A 24 -2.06 -16.14 -16.82
CA THR A 24 -1.48 -16.36 -18.16
C THR A 24 -0.60 -15.17 -18.55
N SER A 25 -1.09 -13.94 -18.37
CA SER A 25 -0.32 -12.72 -18.63
C SER A 25 0.96 -12.66 -17.79
N GLN A 26 0.86 -12.93 -16.47
CA GLN A 26 2.00 -12.96 -15.57
C GLN A 26 3.02 -14.02 -15.98
N CYS A 27 2.56 -15.24 -16.32
CA CYS A 27 3.44 -16.31 -16.75
C CYS A 27 4.20 -15.92 -18.03
N SER A 28 3.51 -15.38 -19.04
CA SER A 28 4.14 -14.89 -20.27
C SER A 28 5.16 -13.79 -20.00
N GLY A 29 4.83 -12.80 -19.18
CA GLY A 29 5.75 -11.73 -18.79
C GLY A 29 6.98 -12.26 -18.06
N ARG A 30 6.79 -13.18 -17.11
CA ARG A 30 7.89 -13.77 -16.33
C ARG A 30 8.79 -14.68 -17.18
N LYS A 31 8.25 -15.40 -18.17
CA LYS A 31 9.07 -16.13 -19.16
C LYS A 31 9.97 -15.19 -19.96
N LEU A 32 9.47 -14.01 -20.37
CA LEU A 32 10.29 -13.01 -21.06
C LEU A 32 11.39 -12.44 -20.15
N LEU A 33 11.05 -12.12 -18.89
CA LEU A 33 12.03 -11.64 -17.91
C LEU A 33 13.11 -12.70 -17.59
N LEU A 34 12.71 -13.98 -17.49
CA LEU A 34 13.66 -15.08 -17.33
C LEU A 34 14.56 -15.26 -18.54
N ARG A 35 14.05 -15.03 -19.75
CA ARG A 35 14.88 -15.04 -20.95
C ARG A 35 15.94 -13.94 -20.90
N GLY A 36 15.56 -12.71 -20.53
CA GLY A 36 16.52 -11.62 -20.34
C GLY A 36 17.56 -11.93 -19.24
N LEU A 37 17.16 -12.61 -18.17
CA LEU A 37 18.07 -13.10 -17.14
C LEU A 37 19.05 -14.16 -17.69
N ALA A 38 18.56 -15.08 -18.51
CA ALA A 38 19.37 -16.11 -19.16
C ALA A 38 20.42 -15.51 -20.09
N ASP A 39 20.02 -14.56 -20.94
CA ASP A 39 20.90 -13.86 -21.87
C ASP A 39 21.98 -13.10 -21.10
N PHE A 40 21.62 -12.41 -20.01
CA PHE A 40 22.59 -11.74 -19.12
C PHE A 40 23.61 -12.72 -18.52
N CYS A 41 23.16 -13.87 -18.01
CA CYS A 41 24.07 -14.87 -17.43
C CYS A 41 24.98 -15.53 -18.48
N ALA A 42 24.52 -15.68 -19.72
CA ALA A 42 25.35 -16.18 -20.82
C ALA A 42 26.47 -15.19 -21.18
N GLU A 43 26.17 -13.90 -21.17
CA GLU A 43 27.17 -12.83 -21.39
C GLU A 43 28.11 -12.64 -20.18
N HIS A 44 27.62 -12.93 -18.98
CA HIS A 44 28.36 -12.74 -17.72
C HIS A 44 28.40 -14.02 -16.87
N PRO A 45 29.09 -15.09 -17.30
CA PRO A 45 29.10 -16.37 -16.57
C PRO A 45 29.60 -16.26 -15.12
N SER A 46 30.49 -15.30 -14.84
CA SER A 46 31.01 -15.03 -13.50
C SER A 46 29.92 -14.54 -12.52
N ALA A 47 28.80 -14.01 -13.00
CA ALA A 47 27.70 -13.56 -12.15
C ALA A 47 26.99 -14.72 -11.43
N VAL A 48 26.99 -15.92 -12.02
CA VAL A 48 26.42 -17.15 -11.41
C VAL A 48 27.30 -17.63 -10.23
N GLY A 49 28.57 -17.24 -10.21
CA GLY A 49 29.49 -17.55 -9.12
C GLY A 49 29.65 -19.07 -8.90
N PRO A 50 29.51 -19.56 -7.66
CA PRO A 50 29.79 -20.96 -7.33
C PRO A 50 28.64 -21.93 -7.66
N LEU A 51 27.49 -21.42 -8.10
CA LEU A 51 26.26 -22.19 -8.28
C LEU A 51 26.25 -23.00 -9.60
N THR A 52 25.24 -23.85 -9.78
CA THR A 52 25.05 -24.66 -10.99
C THR A 52 24.93 -23.78 -12.24
N SER A 53 25.53 -24.21 -13.37
CA SER A 53 25.46 -23.43 -14.62
C SER A 53 24.03 -23.27 -15.12
N THR A 54 23.76 -22.15 -15.80
CA THR A 54 22.43 -21.85 -16.36
C THR A 54 21.97 -22.89 -17.37
N ASP A 55 22.86 -23.43 -18.19
CA ASP A 55 22.53 -24.47 -19.17
C ASP A 55 21.96 -25.73 -18.49
N SER A 56 22.61 -26.17 -17.42
CA SER A 56 22.15 -27.32 -16.63
C SER A 56 20.79 -27.05 -15.97
N LEU A 57 20.55 -25.81 -15.53
CA LEU A 57 19.24 -25.43 -14.99
C LEU A 57 18.16 -25.48 -16.07
N TRP A 58 18.45 -25.01 -17.29
CA TRP A 58 17.49 -25.02 -18.38
C TRP A 58 17.12 -26.42 -18.83
N ASP A 59 18.06 -27.37 -18.82
CA ASP A 59 17.75 -28.77 -19.06
C ASP A 59 16.75 -29.34 -18.05
N ILE A 60 16.89 -28.96 -16.77
CA ILE A 60 15.99 -29.38 -15.70
C ILE A 60 14.62 -28.72 -15.85
N VAL A 61 14.56 -27.41 -16.16
CA VAL A 61 13.30 -26.70 -16.43
C VAL A 61 12.58 -27.32 -17.62
N ALA A 62 13.28 -27.61 -18.72
CA ALA A 62 12.71 -28.22 -19.91
C ALA A 62 12.21 -29.65 -19.63
N ALA A 63 12.93 -30.43 -18.81
CA ALA A 63 12.48 -31.74 -18.37
C ALA A 63 11.24 -31.66 -17.47
N ALA A 64 11.20 -30.70 -16.54
CA ALA A 64 10.05 -30.47 -15.67
C ALA A 64 8.83 -30.00 -16.47
N GLU A 65 8.98 -29.07 -17.41
CA GLU A 65 7.87 -28.56 -18.25
C GLU A 65 7.32 -29.65 -19.17
N ARG A 66 8.16 -30.55 -19.69
CA ARG A 66 7.69 -31.73 -20.45
C ARG A 66 6.91 -32.72 -19.58
N ARG A 67 7.24 -32.81 -18.30
CA ARG A 67 6.63 -33.76 -17.36
C ARG A 67 5.30 -33.25 -16.81
N ASP A 68 5.30 -32.00 -16.36
CA ASP A 68 4.11 -31.29 -15.86
C ASP A 68 4.25 -29.77 -16.07
N PRO A 69 3.66 -29.22 -17.16
CA PRO A 69 3.72 -27.78 -17.43
C PRO A 69 2.90 -26.95 -16.42
N ALA A 70 1.95 -27.54 -15.68
CA ALA A 70 1.18 -26.83 -14.68
C ALA A 70 2.03 -26.51 -13.44
N VAL A 71 2.93 -27.42 -13.03
CA VAL A 71 3.89 -27.15 -11.95
C VAL A 71 4.83 -25.99 -12.29
N VAL A 72 5.36 -25.98 -13.51
CA VAL A 72 6.24 -24.89 -13.97
C VAL A 72 5.47 -23.57 -14.01
N ARG A 73 4.24 -23.57 -14.54
CA ARG A 73 3.37 -22.38 -14.53
C ARG A 73 3.09 -21.88 -13.11
N ASP A 74 2.71 -22.76 -12.19
CA ASP A 74 2.37 -22.43 -10.80
C ASP A 74 3.55 -21.79 -10.03
N LEU A 75 4.77 -22.29 -10.26
CA LEU A 75 6.00 -21.71 -9.68
C LEU A 75 6.39 -20.41 -10.36
N LEU A 76 6.25 -20.33 -11.69
CA LEU A 76 6.49 -19.09 -12.42
C LEU A 76 5.50 -18.02 -12.02
N THR A 77 4.24 -18.34 -11.70
CA THR A 77 3.24 -17.37 -11.22
C THR A 77 3.27 -17.19 -9.70
N HIS A 78 4.07 -17.95 -8.96
CA HIS A 78 4.21 -17.81 -7.50
C HIS A 78 4.57 -16.37 -7.11
N PRO A 79 3.90 -15.74 -6.12
CA PRO A 79 4.08 -14.31 -5.87
C PRO A 79 5.52 -13.86 -5.62
N THR A 80 6.27 -14.60 -4.79
CA THR A 80 7.67 -14.28 -4.45
C THR A 80 8.64 -14.43 -5.63
N ALA A 81 8.33 -15.31 -6.60
CA ALA A 81 9.12 -15.43 -7.82
C ALA A 81 9.08 -14.14 -8.66
N GLY A 82 7.94 -13.45 -8.70
CA GLY A 82 7.82 -12.16 -9.40
C GLY A 82 8.55 -11.03 -8.68
N VAL A 83 8.49 -10.99 -7.34
CA VAL A 83 9.25 -10.03 -6.52
C VAL A 83 10.75 -10.19 -6.77
N TRP A 84 11.26 -11.43 -6.63
CA TRP A 84 12.65 -11.75 -6.89
C TRP A 84 13.08 -11.35 -8.30
N LEU A 85 12.35 -11.81 -9.33
CA LEU A 85 12.74 -11.61 -10.73
C LEU A 85 12.81 -10.12 -11.11
N SER A 86 11.83 -9.33 -10.67
CA SER A 86 11.84 -7.88 -10.87
C SER A 86 13.03 -7.22 -10.17
N ARG A 87 13.31 -7.64 -8.94
CA ARG A 87 14.40 -7.08 -8.13
C ARG A 87 15.77 -7.42 -8.71
N ILE A 88 16.04 -8.69 -9.03
CA ILE A 88 17.35 -9.09 -9.54
C ILE A 88 17.66 -8.39 -10.87
N LEU A 89 16.68 -8.25 -11.77
CA LEU A 89 16.88 -7.51 -13.02
C LEU A 89 17.17 -6.02 -12.77
N ARG A 90 16.53 -5.38 -11.80
CA ARG A 90 16.88 -4.00 -11.41
C ARG A 90 18.29 -3.91 -10.86
N ARG A 91 18.72 -4.89 -10.06
CA ARG A 91 20.06 -4.97 -9.50
C ARG A 91 21.12 -5.16 -10.59
N LEU A 92 20.90 -6.07 -11.53
CA LEU A 92 21.80 -6.30 -12.67
C LEU A 92 21.92 -5.06 -13.58
N ASN A 93 20.89 -4.21 -13.62
CA ASN A 93 20.90 -2.93 -14.31
C ASN A 93 21.40 -1.75 -13.45
N GLY A 94 22.01 -2.00 -12.29
CA GLY A 94 22.60 -0.96 -11.42
C GLY A 94 21.58 -0.06 -10.70
N LYS A 95 20.28 -0.40 -10.70
CA LYS A 95 19.21 0.40 -10.07
C LYS A 95 19.01 0.08 -8.58
N VAL A 96 19.66 -0.97 -8.08
CA VAL A 96 19.59 -1.44 -6.69
C VAL A 96 20.98 -1.90 -6.28
N THR A 97 21.41 -1.51 -5.08
CA THR A 97 22.65 -1.96 -4.44
C THR A 97 22.33 -2.63 -3.12
N ASP A 98 23.04 -3.72 -2.81
CA ASP A 98 22.82 -4.52 -1.60
C ASP A 98 24.13 -5.20 -1.17
N SER A 99 24.25 -5.57 0.11
CA SER A 99 25.41 -6.27 0.67
C SER A 99 25.44 -7.76 0.32
N ILE A 100 24.28 -8.38 0.06
CA ILE A 100 24.20 -9.80 -0.34
C ILE A 100 24.86 -9.97 -1.72
N PRO A 101 25.75 -10.94 -1.98
CA PRO A 101 26.36 -11.12 -3.30
C PRO A 101 25.35 -11.36 -4.42
N VAL A 102 25.63 -10.85 -5.64
CA VAL A 102 24.76 -11.00 -6.82
C VAL A 102 24.45 -12.48 -7.13
N TRP A 103 25.47 -13.35 -7.05
CA TRP A 103 25.29 -14.79 -7.28
C TRP A 103 24.31 -15.44 -6.29
N SER A 104 24.26 -14.94 -5.05
CA SER A 104 23.38 -15.47 -4.00
C SER A 104 21.92 -15.08 -4.27
N GLU A 105 21.69 -13.83 -4.69
CA GLU A 105 20.37 -13.36 -5.10
C GLU A 105 19.89 -14.05 -6.40
N LEU A 106 20.78 -14.22 -7.39
CA LEU A 106 20.52 -15.04 -8.58
C LEU A 106 20.14 -16.48 -8.23
N GLY A 107 20.73 -17.02 -7.15
CA GLY A 107 20.51 -18.39 -6.70
C GLY A 107 19.05 -18.73 -6.34
N TYR A 108 18.16 -17.75 -6.16
CA TYR A 108 16.74 -18.04 -6.01
C TYR A 108 16.15 -18.71 -7.27
N LEU A 109 16.74 -18.49 -8.45
CA LEU A 109 16.45 -19.29 -9.65
C LEU A 109 16.73 -20.78 -9.39
N HIS A 110 17.89 -21.11 -8.83
CA HIS A 110 18.26 -22.50 -8.49
C HIS A 110 17.27 -23.12 -7.50
N SER A 111 16.80 -22.35 -6.52
CA SER A 111 15.72 -22.78 -5.61
C SER A 111 14.42 -23.09 -6.34
N LEU A 112 13.98 -22.22 -7.27
CA LEU A 112 12.79 -22.45 -8.09
C LEU A 112 12.93 -23.71 -8.96
N VAL A 113 14.08 -23.89 -9.62
CA VAL A 113 14.35 -25.06 -10.48
C VAL A 113 14.42 -26.35 -9.66
N ALA A 114 15.01 -26.31 -8.47
CA ALA A 114 15.00 -27.46 -7.56
C ALA A 114 13.57 -27.85 -7.17
N VAL A 115 12.71 -26.88 -6.88
CA VAL A 115 11.30 -27.16 -6.57
C VAL A 115 10.56 -27.70 -7.80
N MET A 116 10.82 -27.18 -9.00
CA MET A 116 10.28 -27.74 -10.24
C MET A 116 10.64 -29.22 -10.35
N ALA A 117 11.91 -29.57 -10.12
CA ALA A 117 12.37 -30.95 -10.18
C ALA A 117 11.70 -31.85 -9.11
N ILE A 118 11.62 -31.35 -7.86
CA ILE A 118 10.97 -32.05 -6.75
C ILE A 118 9.50 -32.34 -7.06
N ARG A 119 8.74 -31.33 -7.49
CA ARG A 119 7.29 -31.46 -7.75
C ARG A 119 6.95 -32.25 -9.01
N THR A 120 7.87 -32.36 -9.96
CA THR A 120 7.67 -33.12 -11.21
C THR A 120 8.30 -34.51 -11.19
N GLY A 121 9.08 -34.86 -10.16
CA GLY A 121 9.77 -36.14 -10.09
C GLY A 121 11.03 -36.21 -10.96
N VAL A 122 11.55 -35.08 -11.44
CA VAL A 122 12.77 -35.03 -12.27
C VAL A 122 13.99 -35.18 -11.38
N HIS A 123 14.90 -36.09 -11.75
CA HIS A 123 16.19 -36.23 -11.07
C HIS A 123 17.07 -35.01 -11.30
N CYS A 124 17.66 -34.47 -10.24
CA CYS A 124 18.56 -33.33 -10.37
C CYS A 124 19.66 -33.32 -9.29
N HIS A 125 20.75 -32.64 -9.60
CA HIS A 125 21.77 -32.21 -8.64
C HIS A 125 22.04 -30.72 -8.86
N ILE A 126 21.62 -29.89 -7.91
CA ILE A 126 21.66 -28.42 -8.01
C ILE A 126 22.33 -27.85 -6.78
N LYS A 127 23.18 -26.83 -6.95
CA LYS A 127 23.68 -26.01 -5.84
C LYS A 127 22.69 -24.91 -5.52
N LEU A 128 22.30 -24.81 -4.25
CA LEU A 128 21.35 -23.80 -3.76
C LEU A 128 22.07 -22.74 -2.93
N PRO A 129 21.66 -21.47 -3.02
CA PRO A 129 22.22 -20.43 -2.16
C PRO A 129 21.76 -20.62 -0.72
N VAL A 130 22.64 -20.24 0.20
CA VAL A 130 22.31 -19.98 1.60
C VAL A 130 22.21 -18.48 1.76
N VAL A 131 21.05 -18.00 2.22
CA VAL A 131 20.77 -16.59 2.46
C VAL A 131 20.30 -16.46 3.90
N HIS A 132 20.98 -15.66 4.71
CA HIS A 132 20.71 -15.52 6.16
C HIS A 132 20.67 -16.87 6.89
N GLY A 133 21.60 -17.78 6.56
CA GLY A 133 21.71 -19.09 7.20
C GLY A 133 20.64 -20.12 6.80
N VAL A 134 19.75 -19.79 5.86
CA VAL A 134 18.70 -20.71 5.39
C VAL A 134 18.78 -20.99 3.90
N VAL A 135 18.26 -22.16 3.53
CA VAL A 135 17.99 -22.54 2.14
C VAL A 135 16.48 -22.53 1.95
N THR A 136 15.99 -21.68 1.05
CA THR A 136 14.55 -21.58 0.75
C THR A 136 14.21 -22.45 -0.47
N LEU A 137 13.17 -23.28 -0.35
CA LEU A 137 12.56 -24.05 -1.43
C LEU A 137 11.09 -23.58 -1.58
N PRO A 138 10.81 -22.55 -2.41
CA PRO A 138 9.48 -21.96 -2.54
C PRO A 138 8.39 -23.01 -2.74
N THR A 139 7.23 -22.90 -2.08
CA THR A 139 6.13 -23.88 -2.09
C THR A 139 6.39 -25.27 -1.47
N VAL A 140 7.62 -25.58 -1.06
CA VAL A 140 8.01 -26.86 -0.42
C VAL A 140 8.32 -26.64 1.05
N GLY A 141 9.22 -25.70 1.36
CA GLY A 141 9.66 -25.43 2.72
C GLY A 141 11.00 -24.71 2.74
N TYR A 142 11.64 -24.69 3.90
CA TYR A 142 12.97 -24.11 4.07
C TYR A 142 13.79 -24.93 5.06
N ILE A 143 15.09 -24.81 4.92
CA ILE A 143 16.07 -25.58 5.68
C ILE A 143 16.92 -24.60 6.47
N GLU A 144 16.91 -24.77 7.79
CA GLU A 144 17.78 -24.04 8.70
C GLU A 144 19.08 -24.82 8.86
N LEU A 145 20.21 -24.22 8.48
CA LEU A 145 21.47 -24.95 8.52
C LEU A 145 22.00 -25.00 9.96
N PRO A 146 22.45 -26.17 10.44
CA PRO A 146 23.03 -26.32 11.78
C PRO A 146 24.38 -25.61 11.96
N THR A 147 25.00 -25.14 10.87
CA THR A 147 26.31 -24.48 10.86
C THR A 147 26.20 -22.98 10.57
N VAL A 148 27.01 -22.16 11.25
CA VAL A 148 27.00 -20.70 11.14
C VAL A 148 27.74 -20.22 9.89
N PHE A 149 27.06 -20.16 8.75
CA PHE A 149 27.50 -19.37 7.59
C PHE A 149 26.31 -18.56 7.05
N PRO A 150 26.28 -17.22 7.24
CA PRO A 150 25.12 -16.41 6.84
C PRO A 150 24.93 -16.37 5.32
N THR A 151 25.97 -16.64 4.54
CA THR A 151 25.92 -16.74 3.08
C THR A 151 26.85 -17.82 2.58
N GLY A 152 26.39 -18.64 1.63
CA GLY A 152 27.13 -19.80 1.11
C GLY A 152 26.30 -20.56 0.08
N PHE A 153 26.64 -21.82 -0.17
CA PHE A 153 25.81 -22.71 -0.98
C PHE A 153 25.85 -24.14 -0.44
N VAL A 154 24.81 -24.91 -0.78
CA VAL A 154 24.67 -26.34 -0.44
C VAL A 154 24.34 -27.15 -1.68
N ASP A 155 24.57 -28.45 -1.66
CA ASP A 155 24.19 -29.36 -2.74
C ASP A 155 22.82 -30.00 -2.45
N LEU A 156 21.85 -29.81 -3.34
CA LEU A 156 20.58 -30.55 -3.33
C LEU A 156 20.63 -31.66 -4.39
N ARG A 157 20.33 -32.89 -3.97
CA ARG A 157 20.10 -34.03 -4.86
C ARG A 157 18.66 -34.50 -4.74
N HIS A 158 17.95 -34.59 -5.85
CA HIS A 158 16.60 -35.14 -5.90
C HIS A 158 16.59 -36.46 -6.69
N SER A 159 15.94 -37.47 -6.12
CA SER A 159 15.82 -38.80 -6.70
C SER A 159 14.44 -39.42 -6.41
N THR A 160 14.23 -40.69 -6.80
CA THR A 160 12.98 -41.40 -6.54
C THR A 160 12.65 -41.55 -5.05
N THR A 161 13.64 -41.45 -4.16
CA THR A 161 13.45 -41.54 -2.70
C THR A 161 13.25 -40.18 -2.02
N GLY A 162 13.13 -39.09 -2.79
CA GLY A 162 13.01 -37.72 -2.29
C GLY A 162 14.28 -36.88 -2.51
N PHE A 163 14.35 -35.73 -1.84
CA PHE A 163 15.52 -34.85 -1.90
C PHE A 163 16.39 -34.95 -0.65
N VAL A 164 17.69 -34.71 -0.83
CA VAL A 164 18.69 -34.60 0.24
C VAL A 164 19.50 -33.35 0.00
N VAL A 165 19.70 -32.55 1.04
CA VAL A 165 20.58 -31.37 1.03
C VAL A 165 21.85 -31.67 1.83
N SER A 166 23.01 -31.35 1.26
CA SER A 166 24.32 -31.63 1.86
C SER A 166 25.16 -30.36 2.02
N THR A 167 25.76 -30.16 3.20
CA THR A 167 26.58 -28.99 3.55
C THR A 167 28.08 -29.24 3.35
N GLY A 168 28.51 -30.03 2.36
CA GLY A 168 29.93 -30.33 2.09
C GLY A 168 30.71 -31.07 3.20
N GLN A 169 30.26 -31.04 4.45
CA GLN A 169 30.85 -31.64 5.66
C GLN A 169 30.13 -32.93 6.10
N ALA A 170 29.50 -33.65 5.16
CA ALA A 170 28.74 -34.89 5.36
C ALA A 170 27.44 -34.81 6.17
N GLU A 171 27.06 -33.66 6.73
CA GLU A 171 25.71 -33.47 7.27
C GLU A 171 24.68 -33.41 6.14
N THR A 172 23.58 -34.15 6.31
CA THR A 172 22.50 -34.25 5.34
C THR A 172 21.18 -33.87 5.97
N VAL A 173 20.43 -33.00 5.30
CA VAL A 173 19.07 -32.62 5.67
C VAL A 173 18.11 -33.28 4.68
N THR A 174 17.16 -34.05 5.22
CA THR A 174 16.06 -34.68 4.50
C THR A 174 14.73 -34.04 4.91
N PRO A 175 13.61 -34.31 4.22
CA PRO A 175 12.28 -33.85 4.63
C PRO A 175 11.85 -34.25 6.05
N ASP A 176 12.44 -35.31 6.61
CA ASP A 176 12.14 -35.79 7.98
C ASP A 176 13.08 -35.20 9.04
N SER A 177 14.02 -34.34 8.64
CA SER A 177 14.99 -33.72 9.53
C SER A 177 14.35 -32.63 10.40
N PRO A 178 14.77 -32.46 11.67
CA PRO A 178 14.33 -31.34 12.51
C PRO A 178 14.75 -29.96 11.96
N TYR A 179 15.67 -29.94 10.99
CA TYR A 179 16.14 -28.74 10.31
C TYR A 179 15.33 -28.39 9.06
N PHE A 180 14.43 -29.27 8.62
CA PHE A 180 13.51 -29.02 7.51
C PHE A 180 12.15 -28.59 8.03
N PHE A 181 11.60 -27.56 7.41
CA PHE A 181 10.34 -26.99 7.82
C PHE A 181 9.43 -26.79 6.61
N PRO A 182 8.33 -27.55 6.53
CA PRO A 182 7.45 -27.50 5.39
C PRO A 182 6.73 -26.15 5.33
N VAL A 183 6.38 -25.76 4.12
CA VAL A 183 5.55 -24.58 3.89
C VAL A 183 4.23 -24.68 4.67
N ARG A 184 3.79 -23.57 5.26
CA ARG A 184 2.54 -23.53 6.02
C ARG A 184 1.38 -23.26 5.06
N ARG A 185 0.54 -24.26 4.85
CA ARG A 185 -0.75 -24.07 4.17
C ARG A 185 -1.89 -24.03 5.17
N HIS A 186 -2.85 -23.17 4.90
CA HIS A 186 -4.10 -23.09 5.63
C HIS A 186 -5.26 -23.18 4.63
N THR A 187 -6.22 -24.03 4.94
CA THR A 187 -7.45 -24.17 4.17
C THR A 187 -8.61 -23.99 5.12
N THR A 188 -9.56 -23.15 4.71
CA THR A 188 -10.81 -22.94 5.41
C THR A 188 -11.98 -23.07 4.45
N GLN A 189 -13.14 -23.48 4.97
CA GLN A 189 -14.37 -23.67 4.20
C GLN A 189 -15.52 -23.05 4.98
N SER A 190 -16.29 -22.19 4.32
CA SER A 190 -17.52 -21.66 4.87
C SER A 190 -18.54 -21.41 3.76
N ARG A 191 -19.81 -21.73 4.06
CA ARG A 191 -20.99 -21.53 3.17
C ARG A 191 -20.77 -21.95 1.71
N GLY A 192 -20.06 -23.06 1.48
CA GLY A 192 -19.83 -23.63 0.15
C GLY A 192 -18.62 -23.06 -0.60
N LEU A 193 -17.93 -22.07 -0.04
CA LEU A 193 -16.67 -21.54 -0.58
C LEU A 193 -15.47 -22.13 0.17
N ARG A 194 -14.34 -22.26 -0.52
CA ARG A 194 -13.08 -22.78 0.02
C ARG A 194 -11.96 -21.80 -0.24
N LEU A 195 -11.30 -21.32 0.81
CA LEU A 195 -10.06 -20.54 0.70
C LEU A 195 -8.86 -21.42 1.03
N SER A 196 -7.81 -21.37 0.20
CA SER A 196 -6.56 -22.09 0.44
C SER A 196 -5.37 -21.17 0.20
N VAL A 197 -4.65 -20.84 1.27
CA VAL A 197 -3.54 -19.89 1.24
C VAL A 197 -2.27 -20.48 1.86
N GLU A 198 -1.13 -20.04 1.33
CA GLU A 198 0.16 -20.14 2.02
C GLU A 198 0.28 -19.03 3.07
N ILE A 199 0.66 -19.38 4.30
CA ILE A 199 1.08 -18.42 5.33
C ILE A 199 2.60 -18.33 5.26
N ASN A 200 3.12 -17.29 4.60
CA ASN A 200 4.54 -17.16 4.28
C ASN A 200 5.29 -16.36 5.35
N ASP A 201 5.95 -17.05 6.28
CA ASP A 201 6.74 -16.45 7.36
C ASP A 201 8.26 -16.45 7.10
N CYS A 202 8.73 -17.12 6.04
CA CYS A 202 10.16 -17.43 5.89
C CYS A 202 10.76 -17.20 4.50
N ASP A 203 9.98 -17.00 3.43
CA ASP A 203 10.58 -16.64 2.13
C ASP A 203 11.32 -15.29 2.24
N PRO A 204 12.53 -15.16 1.68
CA PRO A 204 13.29 -13.92 1.74
C PRO A 204 12.57 -12.76 1.06
N TYR A 205 11.72 -12.99 0.06
CA TYR A 205 11.00 -11.95 -0.68
C TYR A 205 9.57 -11.73 -0.20
N ARG A 206 9.20 -12.29 0.98
CA ARG A 206 7.84 -12.23 1.53
C ARG A 206 7.34 -10.79 1.75
N GLU A 207 8.23 -9.85 2.08
CA GLU A 207 7.91 -8.44 2.35
C GLU A 207 7.88 -7.57 1.08
N LEU A 208 7.73 -8.20 -0.10
CA LEU A 208 7.52 -7.54 -1.40
C LEU A 208 8.66 -6.56 -1.78
N SER A 209 9.84 -6.75 -1.20
CA SER A 209 10.98 -5.84 -1.32
C SER A 209 12.29 -6.61 -1.46
N GLY A 210 13.34 -6.20 -0.74
CA GLY A 210 14.61 -6.93 -0.70
C GLY A 210 14.51 -8.24 0.09
N PRO A 211 15.50 -9.12 -0.05
CA PRO A 211 15.62 -10.29 0.80
C PRO A 211 15.70 -9.88 2.27
N VAL A 212 14.85 -10.46 3.09
CA VAL A 212 14.82 -10.25 4.55
C VAL A 212 15.16 -11.54 5.28
N GLU A 213 15.68 -11.40 6.50
CA GLU A 213 15.94 -12.54 7.38
C GLU A 213 14.66 -13.34 7.63
N PRO A 214 14.75 -14.68 7.71
CA PRO A 214 13.60 -15.51 8.08
C PRO A 214 13.11 -15.14 9.47
N GLN A 215 11.81 -14.90 9.60
CA GLN A 215 11.18 -14.56 10.87
C GLN A 215 10.08 -15.55 11.18
N ARG A 216 10.52 -16.71 11.65
CA ARG A 216 9.64 -17.84 11.90
C ARG A 216 8.63 -17.51 12.98
N MET A 217 7.36 -17.82 12.71
CA MET A 217 6.33 -17.72 13.73
C MET A 217 6.34 -18.95 14.65
N ASP A 218 6.15 -18.71 15.95
CA ASP A 218 5.92 -19.77 16.92
C ASP A 218 4.52 -20.41 16.74
N ALA A 219 4.27 -21.52 17.44
CA ALA A 219 3.02 -22.25 17.32
C ALA A 219 1.79 -21.43 17.73
N VAL A 220 1.94 -20.52 18.70
CA VAL A 220 0.85 -19.67 19.21
C VAL A 220 0.43 -18.67 18.15
N ARG A 221 1.40 -17.96 17.55
CA ARG A 221 1.15 -16.97 16.49
C ARG A 221 0.61 -17.63 15.23
N VAL A 222 1.06 -18.83 14.88
CA VAL A 222 0.48 -19.62 13.78
C VAL A 222 -0.98 -19.98 14.06
N ALA A 223 -1.30 -20.43 15.27
CA ALA A 223 -2.68 -20.76 15.64
C ALA A 223 -3.59 -19.53 15.57
N GLU A 224 -3.12 -18.37 16.04
CA GLU A 224 -3.86 -17.11 15.96
C GLU A 224 -4.12 -16.67 14.52
N TRP A 225 -3.12 -16.76 13.63
CA TRP A 225 -3.32 -16.47 12.20
C TRP A 225 -4.37 -17.37 11.55
N ARG A 226 -4.34 -18.67 11.84
CA ARG A 226 -5.33 -19.62 11.32
C ARG A 226 -6.74 -19.27 11.80
N LYS A 227 -6.89 -19.02 13.11
CA LYS A 227 -8.15 -18.59 13.70
C LYS A 227 -8.68 -17.30 13.05
N LEU A 228 -7.83 -16.27 12.92
CA LEU A 228 -8.23 -15.01 12.30
C LEU A 228 -8.63 -15.17 10.83
N LEU A 229 -7.96 -16.04 10.08
CA LEU A 229 -8.31 -16.35 8.69
C LEU A 229 -9.63 -17.13 8.60
N ASP A 230 -9.86 -18.10 9.48
CA ASP A 230 -11.12 -18.85 9.57
C ASP A 230 -12.30 -17.89 9.86
N GLU A 231 -12.17 -17.06 10.89
CA GLU A 231 -13.20 -16.10 11.31
C GLU A 231 -13.42 -14.99 10.25
N ALA A 232 -12.35 -14.50 9.63
CA ALA A 232 -12.45 -13.49 8.57
C ALA A 232 -13.16 -14.06 7.33
N PHE A 233 -12.83 -15.29 6.93
CA PHE A 233 -13.47 -15.93 5.79
C PHE A 233 -14.93 -16.26 6.09
N ASP A 234 -15.26 -16.73 7.30
CA ASP A 234 -16.65 -16.94 7.70
C ASP A 234 -17.48 -15.64 7.62
N LEU A 235 -16.94 -14.55 8.17
CA LEU A 235 -17.56 -13.21 8.10
C LEU A 235 -17.80 -12.77 6.66
N LEU A 236 -16.79 -12.91 5.79
CA LEU A 236 -16.90 -12.54 4.39
C LEU A 236 -17.93 -13.40 3.65
N THR A 237 -17.95 -14.72 3.85
CA THR A 237 -18.95 -15.58 3.18
C THR A 237 -20.38 -15.29 3.63
N LEU A 238 -20.57 -14.75 4.85
CA LEU A 238 -21.88 -14.38 5.37
C LEU A 238 -22.36 -13.03 4.84
N TRP A 239 -21.50 -12.00 4.91
CA TRP A 239 -21.90 -10.61 4.70
C TRP A 239 -21.39 -9.99 3.40
N HIS A 240 -20.35 -10.58 2.81
CA HIS A 240 -19.64 -10.09 1.63
C HIS A 240 -19.30 -11.23 0.65
N PRO A 241 -20.30 -12.02 0.20
CA PRO A 241 -20.07 -13.27 -0.53
C PRO A 241 -19.27 -13.07 -1.82
N ASP A 242 -19.42 -11.92 -2.48
CA ASP A 242 -18.66 -11.58 -3.67
C ASP A 242 -17.16 -11.50 -3.37
N TYR A 243 -16.76 -10.74 -2.34
CA TYR A 243 -15.35 -10.67 -1.93
C TYR A 243 -14.82 -12.01 -1.41
N ALA A 244 -15.65 -12.80 -0.71
CA ALA A 244 -15.27 -14.14 -0.29
C ALA A 244 -14.96 -15.02 -1.51
N TYR A 245 -15.77 -14.93 -2.56
CA TYR A 245 -15.54 -15.62 -3.82
C TYR A 245 -14.24 -15.13 -4.48
N GLU A 246 -14.03 -13.82 -4.62
CA GLU A 246 -12.80 -13.25 -5.20
C GLU A 246 -11.54 -13.77 -4.51
N LEU A 247 -11.52 -13.76 -3.17
CA LEU A 247 -10.41 -14.28 -2.38
C LEU A 247 -10.24 -15.79 -2.56
N SER A 248 -11.34 -16.55 -2.64
CA SER A 248 -11.30 -18.01 -2.81
C SER A 248 -10.63 -18.45 -4.11
N VAL A 249 -10.77 -17.66 -5.18
CA VAL A 249 -10.20 -17.97 -6.49
C VAL A 249 -8.85 -17.32 -6.75
N GLY A 250 -8.53 -16.19 -6.09
CA GLY A 250 -7.34 -15.40 -6.42
C GLY A 250 -6.31 -15.19 -5.31
N LEU A 251 -6.67 -15.33 -4.03
CA LEU A 251 -5.71 -15.19 -2.93
C LEU A 251 -4.90 -16.48 -2.78
N ARG A 252 -3.59 -16.40 -2.98
CA ARG A 252 -2.65 -17.53 -2.90
C ARG A 252 -1.78 -17.50 -1.64
N MET A 253 -1.47 -16.31 -1.15
CA MET A 253 -0.48 -16.11 -0.10
C MET A 253 -0.87 -14.97 0.85
N VAL A 254 -0.67 -15.21 2.14
CA VAL A 254 -0.69 -14.19 3.20
C VAL A 254 0.68 -14.17 3.85
N THR A 255 1.33 -13.01 3.84
CA THR A 255 2.60 -12.79 4.53
C THR A 255 2.36 -12.01 5.82
N PRO A 256 2.56 -12.62 7.00
CA PRO A 256 2.58 -11.89 8.26
C PRO A 256 3.75 -10.90 8.30
N LEU A 257 3.46 -9.62 8.52
CA LEU A 257 4.48 -8.60 8.75
C LEU A 257 4.90 -8.55 10.23
N PRO A 258 6.15 -8.12 10.52
CA PRO A 258 6.59 -7.90 11.90
C PRO A 258 5.71 -6.86 12.60
N GLY A 259 5.38 -7.09 13.88
CA GLY A 259 4.59 -6.15 14.68
C GLY A 259 5.46 -5.05 15.24
N ASP A 260 5.73 -4.00 14.47
CA ASP A 260 6.38 -2.76 14.94
C ASP A 260 5.39 -1.77 15.59
N GLY A 261 4.17 -2.23 15.89
CA GLY A 261 3.06 -1.40 16.36
C GLY A 261 2.30 -0.69 15.24
N SER A 262 2.76 -0.75 13.99
CA SER A 262 2.03 -0.19 12.85
C SER A 262 1.06 -1.21 12.24
N ILE A 263 -0.15 -0.73 11.94
CA ILE A 263 -1.16 -1.48 11.21
C ILE A 263 -0.90 -1.25 9.71
N ARG A 264 -0.42 -2.27 8.99
CA ARG A 264 -0.05 -2.16 7.56
C ARG A 264 -0.60 -3.33 6.76
N GLY A 265 -1.14 -3.01 5.59
CA GLY A 265 -1.34 -3.92 4.46
C GLY A 265 -0.42 -3.51 3.32
N ALA A 266 0.03 -4.47 2.52
CA ALA A 266 0.75 -4.18 1.29
C ALA A 266 0.52 -5.26 0.23
N SER A 267 0.40 -4.78 -1.01
CA SER A 267 0.33 -5.58 -2.24
C SER A 267 1.31 -5.05 -3.26
N SER A 268 1.66 -5.89 -4.24
CA SER A 268 2.63 -5.52 -5.28
C SER A 268 2.21 -6.01 -6.65
N SER A 269 2.49 -5.21 -7.68
CA SER A 269 2.17 -5.53 -9.07
C SER A 269 2.90 -6.77 -9.59
N VAL A 270 4.03 -7.11 -8.96
CA VAL A 270 4.82 -8.29 -9.28
C VAL A 270 4.46 -9.50 -8.41
N ALA A 271 3.53 -9.37 -7.47
CA ALA A 271 3.14 -10.39 -6.50
C ALA A 271 1.61 -10.55 -6.38
N ILE A 272 0.91 -10.57 -7.51
CA ILE A 272 -0.55 -10.74 -7.54
C ILE A 272 -0.98 -11.99 -6.77
N GLY A 273 -2.02 -11.84 -5.95
CA GLY A 273 -2.53 -12.91 -5.08
C GLY A 273 -1.74 -13.09 -3.79
N CYS A 274 -0.80 -12.19 -3.48
CA CYS A 274 -0.14 -12.10 -2.19
C CYS A 274 -0.56 -10.84 -1.45
N VAL A 275 -0.93 -11.00 -0.19
CA VAL A 275 -1.21 -9.90 0.75
C VAL A 275 -0.23 -9.98 1.90
N ALA A 276 0.60 -8.94 2.06
CA ALA A 276 1.39 -8.76 3.26
C ALA A 276 0.58 -7.97 4.29
N VAL A 277 0.46 -8.47 5.50
CA VAL A 277 -0.44 -7.91 6.52
C VAL A 277 0.17 -8.03 7.91
N SER A 278 0.21 -6.91 8.63
CA SER A 278 0.57 -6.89 10.06
C SER A 278 -0.49 -7.63 10.87
N GLN A 279 -0.11 -8.19 12.02
CA GLN A 279 -1.10 -8.80 12.91
C GLN A 279 -2.16 -7.76 13.32
N LYS A 280 -3.44 -8.13 13.22
CA LYS A 280 -4.60 -7.29 13.57
C LYS A 280 -5.26 -7.81 14.84
N PRO A 281 -5.94 -6.94 15.61
CA PRO A 281 -6.60 -7.35 16.86
C PRO A 281 -7.94 -8.09 16.64
N SER A 282 -8.47 -8.14 15.41
CA SER A 282 -9.75 -8.80 15.13
C SER A 282 -9.84 -9.35 13.70
N ALA A 283 -10.68 -10.38 13.52
CA ALA A 283 -10.98 -10.97 12.22
C ALA A 283 -11.64 -9.97 11.25
N THR A 284 -12.46 -9.04 11.73
CA THR A 284 -13.06 -7.97 10.91
C THR A 284 -12.00 -7.10 10.25
N LEU A 285 -10.94 -6.72 10.98
CA LEU A 285 -9.85 -5.92 10.43
C LEU A 285 -8.92 -6.73 9.51
N VAL A 286 -8.79 -8.05 9.73
CA VAL A 286 -8.13 -8.94 8.76
C VAL A 286 -8.96 -9.01 7.48
N ALA A 287 -10.27 -9.23 7.58
CA ALA A 287 -11.18 -9.28 6.43
C ALA A 287 -11.14 -7.98 5.61
N GLU A 288 -11.26 -6.81 6.25
CA GLU A 288 -11.13 -5.51 5.58
C GLU A 288 -9.79 -5.38 4.85
N THR A 289 -8.68 -5.77 5.50
CA THR A 289 -7.34 -5.67 4.91
C THR A 289 -7.19 -6.62 3.72
N LEU A 290 -7.68 -7.85 3.81
CA LEU A 290 -7.66 -8.80 2.69
C LEU A 290 -8.46 -8.26 1.50
N VAL A 291 -9.66 -7.71 1.75
CA VAL A 291 -10.47 -7.07 0.70
C VAL A 291 -9.70 -5.91 0.07
N HIS A 292 -9.19 -4.97 0.88
CA HIS A 292 -8.45 -3.80 0.41
C HIS A 292 -7.25 -4.19 -0.47
N GLU A 293 -6.39 -5.06 0.05
CA GLU A 293 -5.15 -5.44 -0.60
C GLU A 293 -5.39 -6.29 -1.85
N PHE A 294 -6.42 -7.13 -1.83
CA PHE A 294 -6.78 -7.90 -3.01
C PHE A 294 -7.29 -7.01 -4.17
N GLN A 295 -7.95 -5.88 -3.89
CA GLN A 295 -8.32 -4.93 -4.95
C GLN A 295 -7.09 -4.29 -5.62
N HIS A 296 -6.01 -4.02 -4.87
CA HIS A 296 -4.74 -3.61 -5.47
C HIS A 296 -4.18 -4.72 -6.37
N SER A 297 -4.22 -5.97 -5.92
CA SER A 297 -3.80 -7.12 -6.73
C SER A 297 -4.60 -7.25 -8.03
N LYS A 298 -5.93 -7.06 -7.96
CA LYS A 298 -6.84 -7.11 -9.10
C LYS A 298 -6.50 -6.06 -10.15
N LEU A 299 -6.33 -4.79 -9.75
CA LEU A 299 -5.98 -3.71 -10.68
C LEU A 299 -4.57 -3.86 -11.24
N ASN A 300 -3.62 -4.31 -10.43
CA ASN A 300 -2.25 -4.61 -10.88
C ASN A 300 -2.20 -5.65 -12.00
N GLY A 301 -3.06 -6.67 -11.95
CA GLY A 301 -3.18 -7.67 -13.03
C GLY A 301 -3.58 -7.09 -14.38
N LEU A 302 -4.20 -5.92 -14.38
CA LEU A 302 -4.72 -5.27 -15.58
C LEU A 302 -3.85 -4.12 -16.07
N LEU A 303 -3.13 -3.42 -15.20
CA LEU A 303 -2.25 -2.34 -15.62
C LEU A 303 -1.04 -2.81 -16.43
N GLY A 304 -0.71 -4.11 -16.37
CA GLY A 304 0.22 -4.71 -17.33
C GLY A 304 -0.34 -4.86 -18.75
N LEU A 305 -1.64 -4.60 -18.94
CA LEU A 305 -2.38 -4.93 -20.16
C LEU A 305 -3.11 -3.73 -20.78
N PHE A 306 -3.55 -2.77 -19.96
CA PHE A 306 -4.31 -1.61 -20.39
C PHE A 306 -3.68 -0.33 -19.86
N ASP A 307 -3.55 0.67 -20.73
CA ASP A 307 -3.23 2.03 -20.33
C ASP A 307 -4.51 2.75 -19.88
N LEU A 308 -4.56 3.16 -18.62
CA LEU A 308 -5.67 3.91 -18.03
C LEU A 308 -5.42 5.43 -18.03
N GLY A 309 -4.21 5.85 -18.40
CA GLY A 309 -3.78 7.23 -18.41
C GLY A 309 -2.53 7.46 -17.55
N GLN A 310 -1.81 8.54 -17.87
CA GLN A 310 -0.56 8.88 -17.21
C GLN A 310 -0.49 10.38 -16.88
N ARG A 311 -0.39 10.67 -15.58
CA ARG A 311 -0.15 12.00 -15.02
C ARG A 311 0.42 11.83 -13.62
N ASP A 312 1.39 12.64 -13.27
CA ASP A 312 1.97 12.67 -11.92
C ASP A 312 1.50 13.89 -11.12
N GLY A 313 1.73 13.86 -9.81
CA GLY A 313 1.50 15.02 -8.96
C GLY A 313 0.06 15.20 -8.49
N LEU A 314 -0.78 14.16 -8.57
CA LEU A 314 -2.18 14.25 -8.14
C LEU A 314 -2.31 14.13 -6.61
N TYR A 315 -3.26 14.87 -6.05
CA TYR A 315 -3.63 14.74 -4.64
C TYR A 315 -4.40 13.42 -4.42
N ALA A 316 -4.06 12.68 -3.37
CA ALA A 316 -4.78 11.50 -2.92
C ALA A 316 -5.28 11.73 -1.48
N PRO A 317 -6.60 11.68 -1.21
CA PRO A 317 -7.16 12.03 0.11
C PRO A 317 -6.72 11.18 1.31
N TRP A 318 -6.07 10.04 1.04
CA TRP A 318 -5.59 9.06 2.02
C TRP A 318 -4.05 8.96 2.09
N ARG A 319 -3.31 9.81 1.37
CA ARG A 319 -1.84 9.80 1.35
C ARG A 319 -1.24 11.20 1.34
N ASP A 320 -0.12 11.32 2.03
CA ASP A 320 0.62 12.57 2.12
C ASP A 320 1.46 12.86 0.86
N ASP A 321 1.85 11.87 0.06
CA ASP A 321 2.67 12.06 -1.16
C ASP A 321 1.81 12.28 -2.42
N PRO A 322 2.25 13.13 -3.36
CA PRO A 322 1.61 13.23 -4.68
C PRO A 322 1.67 11.90 -5.43
N ARG A 323 0.56 11.51 -6.06
CA ARG A 323 0.40 10.21 -6.71
C ARG A 323 0.38 10.30 -8.23
N PRO A 324 0.86 9.26 -8.92
CA PRO A 324 0.51 9.05 -10.32
C PRO A 324 -0.99 8.76 -10.45
N LEU A 325 -1.58 9.05 -11.62
CA LEU A 325 -2.98 8.79 -11.96
C LEU A 325 -3.37 7.33 -11.73
N SER A 326 -2.54 6.40 -12.17
CA SER A 326 -2.73 4.97 -11.90
C SER A 326 -2.76 4.67 -10.39
N GLY A 327 -1.90 5.33 -9.60
CA GLY A 327 -1.86 5.20 -8.15
C GLY A 327 -3.08 5.79 -7.44
N LEU A 328 -3.68 6.84 -7.99
CA LEU A 328 -4.94 7.41 -7.48
C LEU A 328 -6.13 6.47 -7.82
N LEU A 329 -6.19 5.94 -9.03
CA LEU A 329 -7.21 4.95 -9.44
C LEU A 329 -7.18 3.68 -8.57
N HIS A 330 -5.99 3.18 -8.21
CA HIS A 330 -5.85 2.09 -7.23
C HIS A 330 -6.50 2.42 -5.90
N GLY A 331 -6.20 3.60 -5.36
CA GLY A 331 -6.75 4.03 -4.09
C GLY A 331 -8.28 4.19 -4.16
N VAL A 332 -8.83 4.77 -5.23
CA VAL A 332 -10.29 4.88 -5.41
C VAL A 332 -10.94 3.49 -5.37
N LEU A 333 -10.41 2.52 -6.12
CA LEU A 333 -10.97 1.17 -6.14
C LEU A 333 -10.89 0.48 -4.77
N ALA A 334 -9.72 0.51 -4.13
CA ALA A 334 -9.50 -0.16 -2.84
C ALA A 334 -10.33 0.48 -1.72
N PHE A 335 -10.32 1.80 -1.58
CA PHE A 335 -11.08 2.50 -0.55
C PHE A 335 -12.59 2.52 -0.81
N LEU A 336 -13.04 2.42 -2.07
CA LEU A 336 -14.44 2.15 -2.37
C LEU A 336 -14.89 0.82 -1.77
N CYS A 337 -14.09 -0.24 -1.92
CA CYS A 337 -14.41 -1.55 -1.34
C CYS A 337 -14.36 -1.55 0.19
N VAL A 338 -13.46 -0.75 0.79
CA VAL A 338 -13.48 -0.53 2.26
C VAL A 338 -14.75 0.19 2.69
N ALA A 339 -15.20 1.20 1.94
CA ALA A 339 -16.46 1.89 2.25
C ALA A 339 -17.69 0.97 2.08
N GLU A 340 -17.71 0.13 1.04
CA GLU A 340 -18.72 -0.92 0.85
C GLU A 340 -18.69 -1.97 1.98
N PHE A 341 -17.50 -2.37 2.43
CA PHE A 341 -17.33 -3.29 3.56
C PHE A 341 -17.92 -2.72 4.85
N TRP A 342 -17.52 -1.50 5.20
CA TRP A 342 -17.99 -0.83 6.42
C TRP A 342 -19.43 -0.34 6.33
N GLN A 343 -19.98 -0.19 5.12
CA GLN A 343 -21.40 0.06 4.94
C GLN A 343 -22.27 -1.01 5.60
N VAL A 344 -21.79 -2.25 5.60
CA VAL A 344 -22.47 -3.39 6.24
C VAL A 344 -21.96 -3.59 7.66
N GLN A 345 -20.64 -3.64 7.86
CA GLN A 345 -20.05 -4.13 9.11
C GLN A 345 -20.21 -3.19 10.30
N ARG A 346 -20.27 -1.88 10.08
CA ARG A 346 -20.37 -0.92 11.19
C ARG A 346 -21.63 -1.12 12.04
N ASP A 347 -22.71 -1.57 11.42
CA ASP A 347 -24.02 -1.75 12.05
C ASP A 347 -24.15 -3.16 12.72
N LEU A 348 -23.10 -3.99 12.61
CA LEU A 348 -23.05 -5.36 13.16
C LEU A 348 -22.12 -5.46 14.39
N LEU A 349 -21.33 -4.43 14.67
CA LEU A 349 -20.36 -4.43 15.77
C LEU A 349 -21.02 -3.99 17.09
N PRO A 350 -20.51 -4.47 18.24
CA PRO A 350 -20.90 -3.96 19.55
C PRO A 350 -20.60 -2.45 19.68
N ASP A 351 -21.39 -1.72 20.48
CA ASP A 351 -21.30 -0.27 20.65
C ASP A 351 -19.87 0.25 20.93
N GLN A 352 -19.09 -0.50 21.73
CA GLN A 352 -17.70 -0.14 22.07
C GLN A 352 -16.77 -0.08 20.85
N GLN A 353 -17.07 -0.83 19.78
CA GLN A 353 -16.28 -0.89 18.54
C GLN A 353 -16.97 -0.16 17.38
N ALA A 354 -18.27 0.13 17.51
CA ALA A 354 -19.07 0.78 16.47
C ALA A 354 -18.58 2.19 16.14
N GLY A 355 -18.12 2.96 17.14
CA GLY A 355 -17.63 4.33 16.93
C GLY A 355 -16.52 4.43 15.89
N GLN A 356 -15.50 3.57 15.99
CA GLN A 356 -14.42 3.51 14.99
C GLN A 356 -14.93 3.08 13.62
N ALA A 357 -15.83 2.09 13.56
CA ALA A 357 -16.38 1.62 12.30
C ALA A 357 -17.23 2.68 11.58
N HIS A 358 -18.06 3.43 12.31
CA HIS A 358 -18.83 4.56 11.77
C HIS A 358 -17.92 5.68 11.26
N PHE A 359 -16.85 6.00 12.00
CA PHE A 359 -15.87 7.00 11.55
C PHE A 359 -15.14 6.53 10.28
N THR A 360 -14.59 5.30 10.27
CA THR A 360 -13.89 4.73 9.11
C THR A 360 -14.79 4.70 7.87
N PHE A 361 -16.05 4.29 8.01
CA PHE A 361 -17.05 4.36 6.94
C PHE A 361 -17.19 5.79 6.39
N ALA A 362 -17.44 6.76 7.28
CA ALA A 362 -17.69 8.14 6.90
C ALA A 362 -16.46 8.80 6.23
N LEU A 363 -15.27 8.51 6.76
CA LEU A 363 -14.00 8.99 6.21
C LEU A 363 -13.79 8.49 4.79
N HIS A 364 -13.86 7.18 4.56
CA HIS A 364 -13.62 6.63 3.22
C HIS A 364 -14.74 6.98 2.24
N ARG A 365 -15.99 7.08 2.70
CA ARG A 365 -17.08 7.63 1.89
C ARG A 365 -16.76 9.05 1.40
N HIS A 366 -16.25 9.93 2.28
CA HIS A 366 -15.87 11.29 1.89
C HIS A 366 -14.68 11.30 0.93
N GLN A 367 -13.59 10.61 1.28
CA GLN A 367 -12.35 10.56 0.52
C GLN A 367 -12.55 9.99 -0.90
N VAL A 368 -13.32 8.90 -1.04
CA VAL A 368 -13.60 8.29 -2.34
C VAL A 368 -14.44 9.23 -3.20
N GLY A 369 -15.46 9.88 -2.64
CA GLY A 369 -16.28 10.84 -3.37
C GLY A 369 -15.46 12.03 -3.89
N GLU A 370 -14.56 12.55 -3.05
CA GLU A 370 -13.64 13.62 -3.39
C GLU A 370 -12.66 13.22 -4.51
N ALA A 371 -12.09 12.01 -4.43
CA ALA A 371 -11.19 11.50 -5.46
C ALA A 371 -11.92 11.27 -6.79
N ILE A 372 -13.13 10.69 -6.78
CA ILE A 372 -13.97 10.51 -7.99
C ILE A 372 -14.30 11.86 -8.62
N ALA A 373 -14.69 12.86 -7.82
CA ALA A 373 -14.96 14.21 -8.31
C ALA A 373 -13.71 14.82 -8.97
N SER A 374 -12.54 14.67 -8.35
CA SER A 374 -11.27 15.19 -8.89
C SER A 374 -10.86 14.54 -10.22
N LEU A 375 -11.28 13.30 -10.47
CA LEU A 375 -10.94 12.54 -11.67
C LEU A 375 -11.96 12.67 -12.80
N SER A 376 -13.17 13.17 -12.52
CA SER A 376 -14.28 13.18 -13.49
C SER A 376 -13.94 13.95 -14.77
N ASP A 377 -13.19 15.05 -14.63
CA ASP A 377 -12.76 15.90 -15.74
C ASP A 377 -11.26 15.75 -16.08
N GLU A 378 -10.58 14.73 -15.56
CA GLU A 378 -9.14 14.55 -15.77
C GLU A 378 -8.84 14.24 -17.25
N PRO A 379 -8.16 15.15 -18.00
CA PRO A 379 -7.89 14.95 -19.42
C PRO A 379 -6.91 13.80 -19.69
N ALA A 380 -6.05 13.44 -18.72
CA ALA A 380 -5.07 12.38 -18.89
C ALA A 380 -5.67 10.96 -18.86
N LEU A 381 -6.95 10.79 -18.50
CA LEU A 381 -7.62 9.49 -18.55
C LEU A 381 -7.88 9.04 -20.00
N THR A 382 -7.44 7.82 -20.31
CA THR A 382 -7.79 7.14 -21.57
C THR A 382 -9.29 6.78 -21.60
N PRO A 383 -9.87 6.40 -22.76
CA PRO A 383 -11.24 5.89 -22.80
C PRO A 383 -11.51 4.72 -21.84
N LEU A 384 -10.53 3.83 -21.64
CA LEU A 384 -10.63 2.74 -20.67
C LEU A 384 -10.57 3.26 -19.23
N GLY A 385 -9.66 4.20 -18.93
CA GLY A 385 -9.60 4.85 -17.62
C GLY A 385 -10.92 5.51 -17.23
N ARG A 386 -11.58 6.21 -18.18
CA ARG A 386 -12.90 6.82 -17.98
C ARG A 386 -14.00 5.78 -17.73
N ARG A 387 -14.00 4.66 -18.48
CA ARG A 387 -14.95 3.56 -18.26
C ARG A 387 -14.81 2.94 -16.87
N LEU A 388 -13.57 2.73 -16.41
CA LEU A 388 -13.32 2.22 -15.06
C LEU A 388 -13.83 3.20 -13.99
N LEU A 389 -13.49 4.49 -14.13
CA LEU A 389 -13.96 5.54 -13.22
C LEU A 389 -15.48 5.61 -13.15
N GLU A 390 -16.16 5.54 -14.30
CA GLU A 390 -17.63 5.57 -14.36
C GLU A 390 -18.26 4.37 -13.62
N SER A 391 -17.62 3.21 -13.70
CA SER A 391 -18.08 2.04 -12.96
C SER A 391 -17.91 2.20 -11.45
N MET A 392 -16.77 2.74 -11.00
CA MET A 392 -16.55 3.09 -9.60
C MET A 392 -17.53 4.16 -9.12
N ARG A 393 -17.85 5.15 -9.96
CA ARG A 393 -18.85 6.19 -9.67
C ARG A 393 -20.25 5.60 -9.50
N THR A 394 -20.62 4.64 -10.34
CA THR A 394 -21.92 3.94 -10.26
C THR A 394 -22.05 3.18 -8.94
N ARG A 395 -21.03 2.41 -8.56
CA ARG A 395 -20.98 1.70 -7.27
C ARG A 395 -21.01 2.67 -6.08
N PHE A 396 -20.18 3.72 -6.14
CA PHE A 396 -20.10 4.74 -5.09
C PHE A 396 -21.43 5.47 -4.86
N ALA A 397 -22.30 5.58 -5.86
CA ALA A 397 -23.61 6.22 -5.70
C ALA A 397 -24.47 5.56 -4.60
N LEU A 398 -24.31 4.25 -4.34
CA LEU A 398 -25.01 3.54 -3.26
C LEU A 398 -24.41 3.86 -1.89
N VAL A 399 -23.08 3.90 -1.80
CA VAL A 399 -22.32 4.28 -0.60
C VAL A 399 -22.62 5.74 -0.22
N ALA A 400 -22.68 6.62 -1.22
CA ALA A 400 -22.94 8.04 -1.04
C ALA A 400 -24.33 8.32 -0.42
N GLN A 401 -25.32 7.47 -0.63
CA GLN A 401 -26.67 7.62 -0.08
C GLN A 401 -26.79 7.20 1.39
N GLN A 402 -25.80 6.48 1.92
CA GLN A 402 -25.86 6.00 3.30
C GLN A 402 -25.74 7.15 4.30
N PRO A 403 -26.53 7.13 5.39
CA PRO A 403 -26.51 8.17 6.40
C PRO A 403 -25.19 8.17 7.18
N VAL A 404 -24.78 9.35 7.63
CA VAL A 404 -23.66 9.57 8.55
C VAL A 404 -24.14 10.50 9.65
N ALA A 405 -23.83 10.17 10.91
CA ALA A 405 -24.19 11.00 12.05
C ALA A 405 -23.54 12.40 11.92
N PRO A 406 -24.25 13.51 12.24
CA PRO A 406 -23.75 14.86 11.99
C PRO A 406 -22.40 15.18 12.66
N ASP A 407 -22.17 14.67 13.87
CA ASP A 407 -20.92 14.82 14.62
C ASP A 407 -19.75 14.08 13.96
N VAL A 408 -19.99 12.86 13.46
CA VAL A 408 -19.01 12.10 12.67
C VAL A 408 -18.71 12.81 11.34
N ALA A 409 -19.74 13.34 10.66
CA ALA A 409 -19.57 14.08 9.41
C ALA A 409 -18.73 15.36 9.59
N ASP A 410 -18.97 16.11 10.68
CA ASP A 410 -18.18 17.29 11.05
C ASP A 410 -16.73 16.91 11.40
N ALA A 411 -16.50 15.82 12.14
CA ALA A 411 -15.16 15.34 12.44
C ALA A 411 -14.39 14.91 11.17
N VAL A 412 -15.05 14.19 10.25
CA VAL A 412 -14.47 13.81 8.96
C VAL A 412 -14.10 15.05 8.14
N ALA A 413 -14.99 16.05 8.05
CA ALA A 413 -14.70 17.29 7.34
C ALA A 413 -13.47 18.02 7.91
N LYS A 414 -13.32 18.06 9.24
CA LYS A 414 -12.14 18.64 9.89
C LYS A 414 -10.86 17.88 9.54
N VAL A 415 -10.89 16.55 9.56
CA VAL A 415 -9.73 15.71 9.21
C VAL A 415 -9.34 15.86 7.74
N THR A 416 -10.31 15.89 6.83
CA THR A 416 -10.03 15.98 5.39
C THR A 416 -9.60 17.39 4.97
N ASP A 417 -10.17 18.44 5.56
CA ASP A 417 -9.71 19.82 5.36
C ASP A 417 -8.27 20.03 5.86
N ASP A 418 -7.95 19.51 7.06
CA ASP A 418 -6.60 19.56 7.63
C ASP A 418 -5.59 18.88 6.69
N HIS A 419 -5.86 17.63 6.32
CA HIS A 419 -5.01 16.85 5.42
C HIS A 419 -4.82 17.55 4.06
N ARG A 420 -5.90 18.06 3.45
CA ARG A 420 -5.84 18.75 2.16
C ARG A 420 -5.01 20.05 2.26
N ALA A 421 -5.25 20.88 3.26
CA ALA A 421 -4.54 22.14 3.43
C ALA A 421 -3.05 21.90 3.73
N ALA A 422 -2.73 20.90 4.56
CA ALA A 422 -1.36 20.48 4.84
C ALA A 422 -0.66 19.96 3.57
N TRP A 423 -1.32 19.11 2.78
CA TRP A 423 -0.79 18.59 1.51
C TRP A 423 -0.48 19.73 0.53
N ARG A 424 -1.39 20.71 0.39
CA ARG A 424 -1.18 21.86 -0.50
C ARG A 424 -0.01 22.72 -0.05
N SER A 425 0.05 23.06 1.23
CA SER A 425 1.17 23.81 1.82
C SER A 425 2.51 23.14 1.54
N ARG A 426 2.51 21.81 1.61
CA ARG A 426 3.71 20.99 1.43
C ARG A 426 4.14 20.89 -0.03
N HIS A 427 3.21 20.60 -0.94
CA HIS A 427 3.53 20.16 -2.30
C HIS A 427 3.23 21.18 -3.39
N LEU A 428 2.49 22.25 -3.12
CA LEU A 428 2.23 23.29 -4.12
C LEU A 428 3.14 24.49 -3.92
N ARG A 429 3.70 24.98 -5.03
CA ARG A 429 4.49 26.21 -5.08
C ARG A 429 3.89 27.14 -6.12
N PRO A 430 3.32 28.28 -5.70
CA PRO A 430 2.90 29.34 -6.61
C PRO A 430 4.09 29.87 -7.42
N ASP A 431 3.81 30.40 -8.61
CA ASP A 431 4.80 31.07 -9.44
C ASP A 431 5.40 32.30 -8.70
N PRO A 432 6.74 32.42 -8.60
CA PRO A 432 7.37 33.50 -7.85
C PRO A 432 7.02 34.92 -8.35
N ASP A 433 6.80 35.10 -9.65
CA ASP A 433 6.46 36.40 -10.24
C ASP A 433 5.01 36.77 -9.91
N ASP A 434 4.11 35.79 -9.95
CA ASP A 434 2.73 35.99 -9.50
C ASP A 434 2.67 36.31 -8.00
N VAL A 435 3.48 35.65 -7.16
CA VAL A 435 3.59 35.98 -5.72
C VAL A 435 4.08 37.41 -5.53
N ALA A 436 5.08 37.86 -6.29
CA ALA A 436 5.57 39.24 -6.22
C ALA A 436 4.50 40.25 -6.63
N ARG A 437 3.73 39.96 -7.69
CA ARG A 437 2.60 40.80 -8.14
C ARG A 437 1.50 40.88 -7.09
N LEU A 438 1.15 39.75 -6.46
CA LEU A 438 0.16 39.70 -5.39
C LEU A 438 0.62 40.47 -4.16
N ALA A 439 1.87 40.30 -3.73
CA ALA A 439 2.42 41.06 -2.60
C ALA A 439 2.42 42.57 -2.86
N ASN A 440 2.80 43.01 -4.07
CA ASN A 440 2.74 44.42 -4.43
C ASN A 440 1.31 44.97 -4.44
N ALA A 441 0.34 44.18 -4.94
CA ALA A 441 -1.07 44.57 -4.94
C ALA A 441 -1.64 44.71 -3.52
N TRP A 442 -1.30 43.75 -2.63
CA TRP A 442 -1.63 43.81 -1.22
C TRP A 442 -1.08 45.07 -0.56
N LEU A 443 0.21 45.36 -0.75
CA LEU A 443 0.87 46.54 -0.19
C LEU A 443 0.30 47.86 -0.72
N ALA A 444 -0.18 47.88 -1.96
CA ALA A 444 -0.85 49.03 -2.56
C ALA A 444 -2.32 49.17 -2.14
N GLY A 445 -2.87 48.23 -1.36
CA GLY A 445 -4.27 48.23 -0.93
C GLY A 445 -5.26 48.04 -2.08
N VAL A 446 -4.84 47.42 -3.19
CA VAL A 446 -5.70 47.19 -4.35
C VAL A 446 -6.25 45.76 -4.37
N PRO A 447 -7.41 45.51 -5.01
CA PRO A 447 -7.97 44.16 -5.11
C PRO A 447 -7.02 43.17 -5.77
N ARG A 448 -7.16 41.89 -5.40
CA ARG A 448 -6.39 40.79 -5.98
C ARG A 448 -6.48 40.78 -7.51
N PRO A 449 -5.36 40.95 -8.24
CA PRO A 449 -5.40 41.11 -9.69
C PRO A 449 -5.42 39.79 -10.47
N ILE A 450 -4.99 38.68 -9.87
CA ILE A 450 -4.78 37.39 -10.54
C ILE A 450 -5.02 36.18 -9.65
N THR A 451 -5.24 35.04 -10.28
CA THR A 451 -5.09 33.72 -9.65
C THR A 451 -3.72 33.14 -10.00
N PRO A 452 -2.82 32.90 -9.00
CA PRO A 452 -1.48 32.43 -9.29
C PRO A 452 -1.53 30.98 -9.78
N ALA A 453 -0.68 30.67 -10.77
CA ALA A 453 -0.44 29.28 -11.13
C ALA A 453 0.42 28.61 -10.05
N SER A 454 0.04 27.39 -9.65
CA SER A 454 0.82 26.57 -8.71
C SER A 454 1.31 25.30 -9.39
N ARG A 455 2.56 24.93 -9.16
CA ARG A 455 3.13 23.65 -9.58
C ARG A 455 3.34 22.71 -8.40
N VAL A 456 3.19 21.42 -8.66
CA VAL A 456 3.49 20.37 -7.69
C VAL A 456 5.01 20.20 -7.61
N VAL A 457 5.54 20.16 -6.39
CA VAL A 457 6.95 19.92 -6.10
C VAL A 457 7.08 18.69 -5.21
N ALA A 458 8.16 17.93 -5.40
CA ALA A 458 8.49 16.83 -4.50
C ALA A 458 9.00 17.40 -3.15
N ASP A 459 8.56 16.81 -2.05
CA ASP A 459 9.08 17.11 -0.72
C ASP A 459 9.66 15.83 -0.10
N THR A 460 10.98 15.81 0.07
CA THR A 460 11.74 14.67 0.59
C THR A 460 11.78 14.61 2.12
N ARG A 461 11.22 15.60 2.82
CA ARG A 461 11.15 15.56 4.29
C ARG A 461 10.25 14.40 4.74
N PRO A 462 10.42 13.83 5.94
CA PRO A 462 9.42 12.94 6.49
C PRO A 462 8.05 13.65 6.59
N SER A 463 6.96 12.95 6.29
CA SER A 463 5.63 13.44 6.63
C SER A 463 5.29 12.99 8.04
N THR A 464 4.85 13.92 8.88
CA THR A 464 4.29 13.61 10.20
C THR A 464 2.81 13.92 10.15
N ARG A 465 1.96 12.89 10.29
CA ARG A 465 0.51 13.08 10.44
C ARG A 465 0.26 14.03 11.61
N SER A 466 -0.61 15.02 11.40
CA SER A 466 -0.98 15.97 12.44
C SER A 466 -1.69 15.24 13.59
N SER A 467 -1.16 15.35 14.83
CA SER A 467 -1.79 14.77 16.02
C SER A 467 -3.22 15.30 16.24
N ARG A 468 -3.52 16.49 15.73
CA ARG A 468 -4.88 17.07 15.76
C ARG A 468 -5.89 16.20 15.00
N MET A 469 -5.51 15.63 13.85
CA MET A 469 -6.42 14.78 13.08
C MET A 469 -6.74 13.48 13.82
N ASP A 470 -5.71 12.83 14.38
CA ASP A 470 -5.88 11.60 15.17
C ASP A 470 -6.77 11.84 16.39
N LEU A 471 -6.63 13.00 17.05
CA LEU A 471 -7.42 13.35 18.22
C LEU A 471 -8.86 13.79 17.88
N VAL A 472 -9.09 14.40 16.71
CA VAL A 472 -10.45 14.69 16.22
C VAL A 472 -11.20 13.39 15.92
N GLU A 473 -10.54 12.42 15.28
CA GLU A 473 -11.05 11.07 15.07
C GLU A 473 -11.36 10.39 16.41
N LEU A 474 -10.38 10.33 17.31
CA LEU A 474 -10.53 9.68 18.61
C LEU A 474 -11.66 10.25 19.45
N ARG A 475 -11.90 11.56 19.37
CA ARG A 475 -12.98 12.24 20.10
C ARG A 475 -14.37 11.70 19.74
N VAL A 476 -14.59 11.32 18.48
CA VAL A 476 -15.88 10.77 18.03
C VAL A 476 -15.91 9.25 18.04
N SER A 477 -14.78 8.57 17.80
CA SER A 477 -14.73 7.11 17.76
C SER A 477 -14.58 6.45 19.12
N ALA A 478 -13.86 7.08 20.07
CA ALA A 478 -13.63 6.58 21.42
C ALA A 478 -13.47 7.74 22.44
N PRO A 479 -14.58 8.40 22.84
CA PRO A 479 -14.55 9.61 23.69
C PRO A 479 -13.84 9.43 25.04
N ALA A 480 -13.95 8.25 25.66
CA ALA A 480 -13.28 7.96 26.93
C ALA A 480 -11.75 7.92 26.78
N THR A 481 -11.26 7.26 25.72
CA THR A 481 -9.84 7.22 25.38
C THR A 481 -9.32 8.60 24.99
N PHE A 482 -10.12 9.40 24.26
CA PHE A 482 -9.80 10.79 23.98
C PHE A 482 -9.56 11.61 25.26
N ALA A 483 -10.45 11.50 26.25
CA ALA A 483 -10.29 12.22 27.51
C ALA A 483 -9.01 11.83 28.27
N GLU A 484 -8.66 10.53 28.26
CA GLU A 484 -7.43 10.02 28.88
C GLU A 484 -6.17 10.52 28.14
N VAL A 485 -6.16 10.46 26.80
CA VAL A 485 -5.04 10.96 26.00
C VAL A 485 -4.87 12.46 26.17
N MET A 486 -5.95 13.24 26.17
CA MET A 486 -5.90 14.69 26.38
C MET A 486 -5.33 15.10 27.74
N ALA A 487 -5.42 14.25 28.77
CA ALA A 487 -4.85 14.53 30.09
C ALA A 487 -3.30 14.45 30.13
N HIS A 488 -2.71 13.76 29.15
CA HIS A 488 -1.26 13.47 29.10
C HIS A 488 -0.58 13.93 27.81
N ALA A 489 -1.33 14.40 26.82
CA ALA A 489 -0.80 14.82 25.53
C ALA A 489 -0.01 16.13 25.64
N THR A 490 1.18 16.15 25.05
CA THR A 490 1.96 17.37 24.87
C THR A 490 1.60 18.00 23.53
N LEU A 491 0.70 19.00 23.56
CA LEU A 491 0.18 19.67 22.37
C LEU A 491 0.56 21.15 22.36
N THR A 492 0.51 21.78 21.19
CA THR A 492 0.64 23.23 21.09
C THR A 492 -0.56 23.91 21.79
N PRO A 493 -0.42 25.13 22.34
CA PRO A 493 -1.54 25.85 22.94
C PRO A 493 -2.74 26.03 21.99
N GLY A 494 -2.46 26.21 20.68
CA GLY A 494 -3.49 26.30 19.65
C GLY A 494 -4.24 25.00 19.46
N ASP A 495 -3.54 23.86 19.33
CA ASP A 495 -4.17 22.54 19.19
C ASP A 495 -4.97 22.15 20.45
N THR A 496 -4.44 22.45 21.63
CA THR A 496 -5.13 22.22 22.91
C THR A 496 -6.46 22.98 22.95
N ALA A 497 -6.46 24.27 22.63
CA ALA A 497 -7.68 25.08 22.60
C ALA A 497 -8.66 24.60 21.51
N TYR A 498 -8.16 24.24 20.32
CA TYR A 498 -8.97 23.74 19.22
C TYR A 498 -9.68 22.43 19.57
N LEU A 499 -8.96 21.48 20.18
CA LEU A 499 -9.49 20.18 20.59
C LEU A 499 -10.46 20.29 21.77
N ALA A 500 -10.26 21.27 22.65
CA ALA A 500 -11.22 21.64 23.70
C ALA A 500 -12.49 22.32 23.16
N GLY A 501 -12.54 22.69 21.87
CA GLY A 501 -13.67 23.39 21.25
C GLY A 501 -13.67 24.90 21.46
N ASP A 502 -12.64 25.47 22.08
CA ASP A 502 -12.48 26.92 22.21
C ASP A 502 -11.78 27.49 20.96
N TYR A 503 -12.55 27.60 19.88
CA TYR A 503 -12.05 28.07 18.58
C TYR A 503 -11.59 29.53 18.61
N ALA A 504 -12.12 30.34 19.54
CA ALA A 504 -11.69 31.73 19.70
C ALA A 504 -10.28 31.79 20.31
N ALA A 505 -10.06 31.08 21.42
CA ALA A 505 -8.73 30.96 22.00
C ALA A 505 -7.74 30.30 21.02
N ALA A 506 -8.16 29.23 20.32
CA ALA A 506 -7.32 28.58 19.31
C ALA A 506 -6.87 29.57 18.23
N THR A 507 -7.80 30.39 17.70
CA THR A 507 -7.46 31.45 16.74
C THR A 507 -6.38 32.39 17.28
N THR A 508 -6.55 32.88 18.51
CA THR A 508 -5.57 33.78 19.15
C THR A 508 -4.21 33.10 19.32
N MET A 509 -4.18 31.83 19.73
CA MET A 509 -2.94 31.08 19.94
C MET A 509 -2.21 30.80 18.63
N TYR A 510 -2.91 30.40 17.56
CA TYR A 510 -2.29 30.21 16.25
C TYR A 510 -1.78 31.53 15.66
N MET A 511 -2.54 32.63 15.80
CA MET A 511 -2.05 33.95 15.38
C MET A 511 -0.78 34.37 16.14
N ALA A 512 -0.73 34.12 17.46
CA ALA A 512 0.45 34.41 18.26
C ALA A 512 1.66 33.57 17.83
N GLN A 513 1.45 32.30 17.50
CA GLN A 513 2.49 31.41 16.98
C GLN A 513 3.01 31.90 15.62
N LEU A 514 2.13 32.26 14.70
CA LEU A 514 2.49 32.75 13.36
C LEU A 514 3.22 34.09 13.35
N ARG A 515 3.06 34.92 14.40
CA ARG A 515 3.89 36.13 14.56
C ARG A 515 5.36 35.79 14.80
N ASN A 516 5.65 34.67 15.46
CA ASN A 516 7.00 34.24 15.81
C ASN A 516 7.59 33.26 14.77
N ALA A 517 6.73 32.46 14.14
CA ALA A 517 7.09 31.46 13.14
C ALA A 517 6.12 31.55 11.93
N PRO A 518 6.23 32.59 11.09
CA PRO A 518 5.32 32.82 9.95
C PRO A 518 5.35 31.70 8.90
N GLU A 519 6.42 30.91 8.86
CA GLU A 519 6.60 29.73 8.01
C GLU A 519 5.93 28.45 8.53
N ASP A 520 5.38 28.45 9.75
CA ASP A 520 4.75 27.28 10.36
C ASP A 520 3.42 26.92 9.68
N THR A 521 3.50 26.02 8.71
CA THR A 521 2.35 25.53 7.93
C THR A 521 1.29 24.87 8.81
N THR A 522 1.68 24.20 9.90
CA THR A 522 0.73 23.50 10.79
C THR A 522 -0.15 24.50 11.54
N SER A 523 0.43 25.61 11.99
CA SER A 523 -0.29 26.71 12.62
C SER A 523 -1.19 27.47 11.64
N TRP A 524 -0.77 27.63 10.38
CA TRP A 524 -1.65 28.16 9.32
C TRP A 524 -2.90 27.30 9.12
N VAL A 525 -2.72 25.98 9.01
CA VAL A 525 -3.86 25.05 8.88
C VAL A 525 -4.76 25.09 10.12
N GLY A 526 -4.17 25.09 11.32
CA GLY A 526 -4.92 25.21 12.58
C GLY A 526 -5.73 26.51 12.70
N LEU A 527 -5.15 27.62 12.25
CA LEU A 527 -5.84 28.91 12.13
C LEU A 527 -7.04 28.79 11.17
N GLY A 528 -6.84 28.25 9.97
CA GLY A 528 -7.91 28.07 8.98
C GLY A 528 -9.07 27.23 9.51
N LEU A 529 -8.78 26.11 10.18
CA LEU A 529 -9.79 25.26 10.81
C LEU A 529 -10.56 25.97 11.93
N SER A 530 -9.86 26.74 12.78
CA SER A 530 -10.47 27.52 13.86
C SER A 530 -11.39 28.62 13.32
N LEU A 531 -10.98 29.29 12.24
CA LEU A 531 -11.78 30.31 11.56
C LEU A 531 -13.02 29.70 10.89
N LYS A 532 -12.88 28.51 10.27
CA LYS A 532 -14.00 27.78 9.66
C LYS A 532 -15.05 27.43 10.71
N ALA A 533 -14.63 26.90 11.86
CA ALA A 533 -15.52 26.57 12.96
C ALA A 533 -16.23 27.79 13.56
N ARG A 534 -15.67 29.00 13.38
CA ARG A 534 -16.27 30.28 13.78
C ARG A 534 -17.11 30.95 12.68
N GLY A 535 -17.19 30.36 11.49
CA GLY A 535 -17.93 30.93 10.35
C GLY A 535 -17.29 32.17 9.72
N LEU A 536 -15.96 32.31 9.80
CA LEU A 536 -15.23 33.46 9.26
C LEU A 536 -14.72 33.18 7.83
N SER A 537 -14.86 34.16 6.92
CA SER A 537 -14.53 34.04 5.49
C SER A 537 -13.06 33.73 5.20
N ALA A 538 -12.14 34.29 6.00
CA ALA A 538 -10.70 34.08 5.88
C ALA A 538 -10.30 32.59 5.89
N ALA A 539 -11.11 31.73 6.51
CA ALA A 539 -10.90 30.29 6.54
C ALA A 539 -10.82 29.68 5.13
N GLU A 540 -11.59 30.20 4.17
CA GLU A 540 -11.65 29.63 2.83
C GLU A 540 -10.29 29.71 2.15
N ALA A 541 -9.68 30.89 2.11
CA ALA A 541 -8.39 31.08 1.45
C ALA A 541 -7.27 30.25 2.10
N ILE A 542 -7.27 30.18 3.44
CA ILE A 542 -6.27 29.42 4.21
C ILE A 542 -6.41 27.92 3.95
N LEU A 543 -7.63 27.35 3.89
CA LEU A 543 -7.79 25.90 3.73
C LEU A 543 -7.68 25.45 2.27
N THR A 544 -8.04 26.29 1.31
CA THR A 544 -8.13 25.89 -0.11
C THR A 544 -6.96 26.36 -0.97
N THR A 545 -6.26 27.44 -0.59
CA THR A 545 -5.02 27.91 -1.23
C THR A 545 -3.96 28.36 -0.21
N PRO A 546 -3.65 27.53 0.82
CA PRO A 546 -2.68 27.90 1.85
C PRO A 546 -1.33 28.27 1.26
N GLU A 547 -0.89 27.58 0.21
CA GLU A 547 0.40 27.83 -0.42
C GLU A 547 0.53 29.25 -0.97
N THR A 548 -0.59 29.85 -1.41
CA THR A 548 -0.63 31.23 -1.89
C THR A 548 -0.62 32.21 -0.73
N VAL A 549 -1.47 31.99 0.29
CA VAL A 549 -1.53 32.86 1.47
C VAL A 549 -0.17 32.92 2.16
N ILE A 550 0.47 31.77 2.37
CA ILE A 550 1.79 31.66 3.01
C ILE A 550 2.88 32.30 2.14
N ALA A 551 2.89 32.05 0.83
CA ALA A 551 3.90 32.63 -0.05
C ALA A 551 3.80 34.17 -0.13
N VAL A 552 2.58 34.72 -0.20
CA VAL A 552 2.36 36.17 -0.19
C VAL A 552 2.73 36.77 1.16
N SER A 553 2.33 36.13 2.27
CA SER A 553 2.72 36.55 3.62
C SER A 553 4.23 36.65 3.78
N ASN A 554 4.95 35.60 3.38
CA ASN A 554 6.42 35.56 3.42
C ASN A 554 7.06 36.61 2.50
N LYS A 555 6.47 36.86 1.33
CA LYS A 555 6.96 37.90 0.42
C LYS A 555 6.76 39.29 1.02
N VAL A 556 5.61 39.58 1.61
CA VAL A 556 5.33 40.85 2.30
C VAL A 556 6.30 41.04 3.47
N LEU A 557 6.50 40.00 4.30
CA LEU A 557 7.49 40.01 5.37
C LEU A 557 8.89 40.35 4.85
N SER A 558 9.31 39.75 3.73
CA SER A 558 10.64 40.02 3.15
C SER A 558 10.81 41.46 2.64
N VAL A 559 9.71 42.15 2.31
CA VAL A 559 9.73 43.52 1.75
C VAL A 559 9.59 44.57 2.85
N VAL A 560 8.69 44.36 3.82
CA VAL A 560 8.33 45.35 4.84
C VAL A 560 9.03 45.10 6.19
N GLY A 561 9.52 43.87 6.42
CA GLY A 561 10.14 43.46 7.68
C GLY A 561 9.14 43.13 8.79
N THR A 562 7.83 43.18 8.52
CA THR A 562 6.76 42.80 9.45
C THR A 562 5.83 41.77 8.82
N VAL A 563 5.36 40.82 9.63
CA VAL A 563 4.37 39.82 9.19
C VAL A 563 3.03 40.52 9.02
N PRO A 564 2.36 40.41 7.86
CA PRO A 564 1.00 40.97 7.68
C PRO A 564 0.02 40.26 8.60
N ASP A 565 -1.11 40.90 8.94
CA ASP A 565 -2.16 40.22 9.69
C ASP A 565 -2.67 38.99 8.90
N PRO A 566 -2.58 37.77 9.45
CA PRO A 566 -2.95 36.55 8.73
C PRO A 566 -4.41 36.51 8.27
N ILE A 567 -5.33 37.11 9.04
CA ILE A 567 -6.76 37.08 8.75
C ILE A 567 -7.07 38.09 7.64
N GLU A 568 -6.57 39.33 7.76
CA GLU A 568 -6.77 40.36 6.74
C GLU A 568 -6.20 39.93 5.38
N LEU A 569 -5.00 39.35 5.38
CA LEU A 569 -4.38 38.85 4.16
C LEU A 569 -5.21 37.70 3.55
N ALA A 570 -5.66 36.76 4.38
CA ALA A 570 -6.47 35.64 3.91
C ALA A 570 -7.81 36.08 3.33
N ASP A 571 -8.51 37.02 3.97
CA ASP A 571 -9.75 37.60 3.43
C ASP A 571 -9.50 38.26 2.08
N TRP A 572 -8.41 39.01 1.92
CA TRP A 572 -8.07 39.63 0.64
C TRP A 572 -7.71 38.61 -0.46
N VAL A 573 -6.98 37.55 -0.12
CA VAL A 573 -6.71 36.45 -1.06
C VAL A 573 -8.03 35.78 -1.46
N GLY A 574 -8.95 35.58 -0.51
CA GLY A 574 -10.25 34.96 -0.73
C GLY A 574 -11.23 35.79 -1.55
N ALA A 575 -11.23 37.11 -1.38
CA ALA A 575 -12.18 38.04 -2.01
C ALA A 575 -12.06 38.13 -3.55
N GLY A 576 -10.97 37.67 -4.15
CA GLY A 576 -10.74 37.69 -5.60
C GLY A 576 -11.08 36.39 -6.33
N ARG A 577 -11.95 35.55 -5.77
CA ARG A 577 -12.39 34.28 -6.39
C ARG A 577 -13.71 34.39 -7.13
#